data_AF-A0A820T7L1-F1
#
_entry.id   AF-A0A820T7L1-F1
#
_cell.length_a   1.000
_cell.length_b   1.000
_cell.length_c   1.000
_cell.angle_alpha   90.00
_cell.angle_beta   90.00
_cell.angle_gamma   90.00
#
_symmetry.space_group_name_H-M   'P 1'
#
loop_
_entity.id
_entity.type
_entity.pdbx_description
1 polymer ?
#
loop_
_entity_poly.entity_id
_entity_poly.type
_entity_poly.pdbx_seq_one_letter_code
_entity_poly.pdbx_strand_id
1 'polypeptide(L)'
;MWTQNSKLPVDHVLSGSYETAMRLLHDQVGIVSFEEYKQIFLQIYSRSRTAYTALPSLPALYAYPLRNWPDAHSPKLFLPAVGLKLEELVGRLQVAYRLTTNGRFQKAVLIFRSILLT
;
A
#
# COMPACT_ATOMS: atom_id res chain seq x y z
N MET A 1 13.24 -10.04 -0.84
CA MET A 1 12.54 -11.09 -1.62
C MET A 1 11.39 -10.50 -2.42
N TRP A 2 10.38 -9.85 -1.82
CA TRP A 2 9.28 -9.21 -2.58
C TRP A 2 9.75 -8.19 -3.63
N THR A 3 10.75 -7.37 -3.30
CA THR A 3 11.35 -6.37 -4.21
C THR A 3 12.03 -6.94 -5.46
N GLN A 4 12.39 -8.22 -5.46
CA GLN A 4 13.01 -8.88 -6.61
C GLN A 4 11.96 -9.53 -7.52
N ASN A 5 10.82 -9.90 -6.95
CA ASN A 5 9.78 -10.67 -7.63
C ASN A 5 8.67 -9.76 -8.21
N SER A 6 8.59 -8.51 -7.78
CA SER A 6 7.55 -7.56 -8.20
C SER A 6 8.16 -6.28 -8.76
N LYS A 7 7.44 -5.67 -9.71
CA LYS A 7 7.72 -4.33 -10.24
C LYS A 7 6.63 -3.31 -9.84
N LEU A 8 5.76 -3.69 -8.91
CA LEU A 8 4.68 -2.85 -8.41
C LEU A 8 5.20 -2.00 -7.24
N PRO A 9 5.07 -0.66 -7.27
CA PRO A 9 5.55 0.19 -6.19
C PRO A 9 5.03 -0.21 -4.80
N VAL A 10 3.75 -0.60 -4.70
CA VAL A 10 3.12 -1.02 -3.44
C VAL A 10 3.83 -2.22 -2.80
N ASP A 11 4.34 -3.16 -3.59
CA ASP A 11 5.04 -4.35 -3.07
C ASP A 11 6.41 -3.97 -2.49
N HIS A 12 7.05 -2.95 -3.07
CA HIS A 12 8.30 -2.37 -2.54
C HIS A 12 8.05 -1.59 -1.26
N VAL A 13 6.96 -0.82 -1.17
CA VAL A 13 6.56 -0.13 0.07
C VAL A 13 6.24 -1.14 1.18
N LEU A 14 5.52 -2.22 0.88
CA LEU A 14 5.22 -3.30 1.83
C LEU A 14 6.49 -3.99 2.34
N SER A 15 7.54 -4.08 1.51
CA SER A 15 8.84 -4.61 1.94
C SER A 15 9.68 -3.65 2.80
N GLY A 16 9.25 -2.39 2.95
CA GLY A 16 10.02 -1.33 3.61
C GLY A 16 11.09 -0.68 2.73
N SER A 17 11.19 -1.07 1.46
CA SER A 17 12.18 -0.56 0.50
C SER A 17 11.65 0.68 -0.23
N TYR A 18 11.55 1.80 0.50
CA TYR A 18 10.98 3.04 -0.03
C TYR A 18 11.76 3.62 -1.21
N GLU A 19 13.09 3.55 -1.21
CA GLU A 19 13.92 4.06 -2.31
C GLU A 19 13.54 3.41 -3.65
N THR A 20 13.41 2.08 -3.66
CA THR A 20 13.02 1.36 -4.87
C THR A 20 11.58 1.62 -5.28
N ALA A 21 10.67 1.85 -4.32
CA ALA A 21 9.29 2.24 -4.62
C ALA A 21 9.22 3.64 -5.25
N MET A 22 9.98 4.60 -4.72
CA MET A 22 10.08 5.95 -5.25
C MET A 22 10.67 5.94 -6.66
N ARG A 23 11.73 5.16 -6.91
CA ARG A 23 12.30 4.99 -8.25
C ARG A 23 11.26 4.44 -9.23
N LEU A 24 10.52 3.39 -8.85
CA LEU A 24 9.46 2.86 -9.71
C LEU A 24 8.35 3.88 -10.00
N LEU A 25 7.92 4.66 -9.00
CA LEU A 25 6.92 5.71 -9.20
C LEU A 25 7.44 6.87 -10.07
N HIS A 26 8.71 7.21 -9.93
CA HIS A 26 9.37 8.20 -10.78
C HIS A 26 9.42 7.71 -12.23
N ASP A 27 9.90 6.48 -12.46
CA ASP A 27 10.10 5.94 -13.80
C ASP A 27 8.77 5.60 -14.51
N GLN A 28 7.76 5.13 -13.77
CA GLN A 28 6.49 4.68 -14.35
C GLN A 28 5.45 5.80 -14.48
N VAL A 29 5.42 6.76 -13.55
CA VAL A 29 4.34 7.77 -13.44
C VAL A 29 4.90 9.21 -13.38
N GLY A 30 6.22 9.39 -13.37
CA GLY A 30 6.84 10.72 -13.39
C GLY A 30 6.78 11.47 -12.06
N ILE A 31 6.61 10.76 -10.93
CA ILE A 31 6.52 11.41 -9.62
C ILE A 31 7.90 11.93 -9.19
N VAL A 32 7.97 13.22 -8.87
CA VAL A 32 9.22 13.88 -8.43
C VAL A 32 9.15 14.32 -6.97
N SER A 33 7.96 14.71 -6.49
CA SER A 33 7.73 15.11 -5.10
C SER A 33 6.99 14.02 -4.34
N PHE A 34 7.59 13.52 -3.25
CA PHE A 34 7.08 12.42 -2.44
C PHE A 34 6.53 12.85 -1.07
N GLU A 35 6.45 14.16 -0.80
CA GLU A 35 6.00 14.68 0.51
C GLU A 35 4.59 14.18 0.85
N GLU A 36 3.68 14.20 -0.13
CA GLU A 36 2.29 13.78 0.06
C GLU A 36 2.12 12.26 0.13
N TYR A 37 3.10 11.52 -0.38
CA TYR A 37 3.14 10.06 -0.33
C TYR A 37 3.61 9.52 1.02
N LYS A 38 4.24 10.34 1.88
CA LYS A 38 4.79 9.92 3.17
C LYS A 38 3.77 9.17 4.03
N GLN A 39 2.57 9.73 4.19
CA GLN A 39 1.53 9.10 5.00
C GLN A 39 1.02 7.80 4.37
N ILE A 40 0.85 7.78 3.05
CA ILE A 40 0.42 6.60 2.30
C ILE A 40 1.45 5.48 2.45
N PHE A 41 2.75 5.80 2.34
CA PHE A 41 3.83 4.82 2.46
C PHE A 41 3.89 4.21 3.86
N LEU A 42 3.77 5.04 4.90
CA LEU A 42 3.74 4.56 6.28
C LEU A 42 2.52 3.69 6.56
N GLN A 43 1.35 4.06 6.07
CA GLN A 43 0.14 3.25 6.20
C GLN A 43 0.28 1.91 5.48
N ILE A 44 0.79 1.89 4.26
CA ILE A 44 1.04 0.65 3.51
C ILE A 44 2.08 -0.21 4.23
N TYR A 45 3.17 0.37 4.72
CA TYR A 45 4.19 -0.38 5.46
C TYR A 45 3.63 -0.98 6.76
N SER A 46 2.78 -0.25 7.49
CA SER A 46 2.18 -0.75 8.74
C SER A 46 1.34 -2.02 8.57
N ARG A 47 0.76 -2.25 7.39
CA ARG A 47 -0.05 -3.45 7.08
C ARG A 47 0.76 -4.58 6.42
N SER A 48 2.08 -4.45 6.32
CA SER A 48 2.95 -5.40 5.63
C SER A 48 3.09 -6.75 6.33
N ARG A 49 2.98 -6.77 7.65
CA ARG A 49 3.31 -7.92 8.49
C ARG A 49 2.34 -8.02 9.66
N THR A 50 2.08 -9.26 10.09
CA THR A 50 1.40 -9.55 11.34
C THR A 50 2.42 -9.96 12.39
N ALA A 51 2.10 -9.75 13.67
CA ALA A 51 2.95 -10.13 14.77
C ALA A 51 2.25 -11.17 15.64
N TYR A 52 2.98 -12.17 16.11
CA TYR A 52 2.47 -13.21 17.01
C TYR A 52 3.54 -13.61 18.03
N THR A 53 3.11 -13.97 19.23
CA THR A 53 4.00 -14.40 20.31
C THR A 53 4.00 -15.92 20.37
N ALA A 54 5.16 -16.55 20.20
CA ALA A 54 5.28 -18.00 20.30
C ALA A 54 5.30 -18.47 21.77
N LEU A 55 6.14 -17.84 22.60
CA LEU A 55 6.30 -18.17 24.01
C LEU A 55 6.21 -16.89 24.87
N PRO A 56 5.68 -16.98 26.11
CA PRO A 56 5.69 -15.85 27.04
C PRO A 56 7.10 -15.31 27.27
N SER A 57 7.22 -13.99 27.44
CA SER A 57 8.49 -13.29 27.73
C SER A 57 9.56 -13.32 26.63
N LEU A 58 9.24 -13.81 25.43
CA LEU A 58 10.10 -13.73 24.24
C LEU A 58 9.60 -12.65 23.27
N PRO A 59 10.50 -12.06 22.44
CA PRO A 59 10.09 -11.10 21.41
C PRO A 59 9.06 -11.69 20.44
N ALA A 60 8.15 -10.84 19.97
CA ALA A 60 7.16 -11.24 18.98
C ALA A 60 7.84 -11.62 17.65
N LEU A 61 7.31 -12.66 17.02
CA LEU A 61 7.69 -13.07 15.68
C LEU A 61 6.79 -12.36 14.65
N TYR A 62 7.32 -12.16 13.45
CA TYR A 62 6.59 -11.55 12.34
C TYR A 62 6.20 -12.59 11.30
N ALA A 63 4.96 -12.55 10.86
CA ALA A 63 4.47 -13.28 9.70
C ALA A 63 4.20 -12.31 8.54
N TYR A 64 4.50 -12.77 7.33
CA TYR A 64 4.42 -11.98 6.10
C TYR A 64 3.38 -12.61 5.18
N PRO A 65 2.11 -12.15 5.22
CA PRO A 65 1.03 -12.76 4.46
C PRO A 65 1.26 -12.57 2.95
N LEU A 66 1.01 -13.64 2.19
CA LEU A 66 1.22 -13.68 0.73
C LEU A 66 -0.11 -13.74 -0.02
N ARG A 67 -0.24 -13.01 -1.13
CA ARG A 67 -1.44 -13.11 -1.98
C ARG A 67 -1.53 -14.45 -2.73
N ASN A 68 -0.38 -15.06 -2.99
CA ASN A 68 -0.24 -16.33 -3.70
C ASN A 68 0.19 -17.46 -2.76
N TRP A 69 -0.27 -17.43 -1.50
CA TRP A 69 0.08 -18.43 -0.49
C TRP A 69 -0.10 -19.90 -0.91
N PRO A 70 -1.08 -20.30 -1.77
CA PRO A 70 -1.22 -21.71 -2.17
C PRO A 70 -0.08 -22.16 -3.10
N ASP A 71 0.42 -21.26 -3.94
CA ASP A 71 1.42 -21.55 -4.98
C ASP A 71 2.84 -21.10 -4.61
N ALA A 72 2.99 -20.45 -3.45
CA ALA A 72 4.23 -19.91 -2.92
C ALA A 72 5.12 -21.01 -2.32
N HIS A 73 5.54 -21.96 -3.16
CA HIS A 73 6.39 -23.10 -2.78
C HIS A 73 7.87 -22.73 -2.61
N SER A 74 8.29 -21.56 -3.12
CA SER A 74 9.67 -21.09 -3.01
C SER A 74 9.74 -19.58 -2.75
N PRO A 75 10.79 -19.09 -2.08
CA PRO A 75 10.94 -17.66 -1.78
C PRO A 75 10.99 -16.75 -3.01
N LYS A 76 11.32 -17.30 -4.19
CA LYS A 76 11.34 -16.60 -5.48
C LYS A 76 9.93 -16.31 -6.02
N LEU A 77 8.90 -16.96 -5.48
CA LEU A 77 7.51 -16.76 -5.89
C LEU A 77 6.75 -15.86 -4.91
N PHE A 78 7.34 -15.46 -3.78
CA PHE A 78 6.60 -14.74 -2.74
C PHE A 78 6.15 -13.36 -3.24
N LEU A 79 4.85 -13.09 -3.13
CA LEU A 79 4.23 -11.80 -3.41
C LEU A 79 3.37 -11.38 -2.22
N PRO A 80 3.49 -10.13 -1.74
CA PRO A 80 2.78 -9.69 -0.54
C PRO A 80 1.26 -9.66 -0.74
N ALA A 81 0.52 -9.75 0.36
CA ALA A 81 -0.93 -9.66 0.36
C ALA A 81 -1.44 -8.28 -0.14
N VAL A 82 -2.57 -8.29 -0.85
CA VAL A 82 -3.22 -7.09 -1.37
C VAL A 82 -4.12 -6.50 -0.29
N GLY A 83 -3.75 -5.35 0.27
CA GLY A 83 -4.53 -4.69 1.33
C GLY A 83 -5.44 -3.55 0.86
N LEU A 84 -5.43 -3.19 -0.43
CA LEU A 84 -6.30 -2.17 -1.02
C LEU A 84 -6.82 -2.73 -2.34
N LYS A 85 -8.13 -2.67 -2.52
CA LYS A 85 -8.79 -3.09 -3.77
C LYS A 85 -9.40 -1.89 -4.49
N LEU A 86 -9.54 -2.00 -5.80
CA LEU A 86 -10.15 -0.96 -6.63
C LEU A 86 -11.59 -0.62 -6.17
N GLU A 87 -12.34 -1.62 -5.72
CA GLU A 87 -13.70 -1.46 -5.19
C GLU A 87 -13.76 -0.48 -4.00
N GLU A 88 -12.73 -0.46 -3.15
CA GLU A 88 -12.65 0.47 -2.02
C GLU A 88 -12.46 1.92 -2.50
N LEU A 89 -11.70 2.13 -3.57
CA LEU A 89 -11.52 3.44 -4.20
C LEU A 89 -12.82 3.93 -4.85
N VAL A 90 -13.57 3.04 -5.50
CA VAL A 90 -14.90 3.35 -6.05
C VAL A 90 -15.88 3.73 -4.94
N GLY A 91 -15.82 3.05 -3.79
CA GLY A 91 -16.60 3.41 -2.60
C GLY A 91 -16.30 4.83 -2.10
N ARG A 92 -15.02 5.21 -2.03
CA ARG A 92 -14.60 6.58 -1.68
C ARG A 92 -15.07 7.62 -2.69
N LEU A 93 -15.13 7.27 -3.96
CA LEU A 93 -15.58 8.16 -5.03
C LEU A 93 -17.05 8.60 -4.84
N GLN A 94 -17.92 7.69 -4.39
CA GLN A 94 -19.31 8.02 -4.07
C GLN A 94 -19.42 9.07 -2.95
N VAL A 95 -18.53 9.02 -1.96
CA VAL A 95 -18.46 10.02 -0.90
C VAL A 95 -18.02 11.38 -1.45
N ALA A 96 -17.03 11.39 -2.34
CA ALA A 96 -16.57 12.61 -2.99
C ALA A 96 -17.68 13.28 -3.81
N TYR A 97 -18.48 12.50 -4.57
CA TYR A 97 -19.63 13.03 -5.30
C TYR A 97 -20.67 13.67 -4.39
N ARG A 98 -21.04 13.01 -3.29
CA ARG A 98 -22.00 13.58 -2.32
C ARG A 98 -21.49 14.90 -1.73
N LEU A 99 -20.20 15.01 -1.43
CA LEU A 99 -19.61 16.25 -0.90
C LEU A 99 -19.64 17.39 -1.93
N THR A 100 -19.39 17.07 -3.20
CA THR A 100 -19.51 18.03 -4.32
C THR A 100 -20.94 18.52 -4.47
N THR A 101 -21.94 17.62 -4.47
CA THR A 101 -23.36 17.99 -4.55
C THR A 101 -23.81 18.85 -3.37
N ASN A 102 -23.26 18.61 -2.18
CA ASN A 102 -23.54 19.38 -0.97
C ASN A 102 -22.77 20.71 -0.88
N GLY A 103 -22.05 21.12 -1.94
CA GLY A 103 -21.28 22.37 -1.99
C GLY A 103 -20.00 22.40 -1.17
N ARG A 104 -19.53 21.26 -0.63
CA ARG A 104 -18.32 21.16 0.21
C ARG A 104 -17.06 20.87 -0.63
N PHE A 105 -16.78 21.75 -1.60
CA PHE A 105 -15.72 21.52 -2.60
C PHE A 105 -14.33 21.32 -2.01
N GLN A 106 -13.95 22.09 -0.98
CA GLN A 106 -12.63 21.94 -0.33
C GLN A 106 -12.42 20.52 0.22
N LYS A 107 -13.46 19.93 0.83
CA LYS A 107 -13.39 18.56 1.34
C LYS A 107 -13.44 17.52 0.22
N ALA A 108 -14.24 17.77 -0.83
CA ALA A 108 -14.31 16.88 -1.98
C ALA A 108 -12.97 16.77 -2.70
N VAL A 109 -12.27 17.89 -2.94
CA VAL A 109 -10.93 17.91 -3.58
C VAL A 109 -9.92 17.08 -2.79
N LEU A 110 -9.93 17.15 -1.45
CA LEU A 110 -9.03 16.32 -0.63
C LEU A 110 -9.29 14.82 -0.81
N ILE A 111 -10.56 14.41 -0.89
CA ILE A 111 -10.92 13.01 -1.13
C ILE A 111 -10.54 12.58 -2.55
N PHE A 112 -10.81 13.39 -3.58
CA PHE A 112 -10.40 13.09 -4.95
C PHE A 112 -8.88 12.96 -5.07
N ARG A 113 -8.13 13.86 -4.43
CA ARG A 113 -6.67 13.80 -4.40
C ARG A 113 -6.17 12.55 -3.68
N SER A 114 -6.79 12.20 -2.55
CA SER A 114 -6.48 10.95 -1.85
C SER A 114 -6.72 9.74 -2.77
N ILE A 115 -7.83 9.68 -3.50
CA ILE A 115 -8.11 8.59 -4.45
C ILE A 115 -7.07 8.55 -5.58
N LEU A 116 -6.68 9.69 -6.13
CA LEU A 116 -5.71 9.77 -7.23
C LEU A 116 -4.32 9.27 -6.81
N LEU A 117 -3.89 9.57 -5.58
CA LEU A 117 -2.56 9.21 -5.08
C LEU A 117 -2.47 7.79 -4.50
N THR A 118 -3.59 7.12 -4.22
CA THR A 118 -3.61 5.78 -3.60
C THR A 118 -3.52 4.67 -4.65
#